data_AF-I3SYH5-F1
#
_entry.id   AF-I3SYH5-F1
#
_cell.length_a   1.000
_cell.length_b   1.000
_cell.length_c   1.000
_cell.angle_alpha   90.00
_cell.angle_beta   90.00
_cell.angle_gamma   90.00
#
_symmetry.space_group_name_H-M   'P 1'
#
loop_
_entity.id
_entity.type
_entity.pdbx_description
1 polymer ?
#
loop_
_entity_poly.entity_id
_entity_poly.type
_entity_poly.pdbx_seq_one_letter_code
_entity_poly.pdbx_strand_id
1 'polypeptide(L)' 'MRLDRVPNIKFNVAKVLQSLIPIVEESVVENTIRPCLVELSEDPDVDVRFFASQALQSSDQVKMSS' A
#
# COMPACT_ATOMS: atom_id res chain seq x y z
N MET A 1 10.96 10.51 -14.11
CA MET A 1 10.87 9.96 -12.73
C MET A 1 11.25 8.50 -12.77
N ARG A 2 12.31 8.13 -12.06
CA ARG A 2 12.91 6.79 -12.13
C ARG A 2 12.19 5.88 -11.14
N LEU A 3 10.97 5.47 -11.50
CA LEU A 3 10.24 4.39 -10.83
C LEU A 3 11.19 3.19 -10.73
N ASP A 4 11.40 2.68 -9.53
CA ASP A 4 12.27 1.53 -9.27
C ASP A 4 11.92 0.42 -10.27
N ARG A 5 12.82 0.17 -11.23
CA ARG A 5 12.57 -0.75 -12.36
C ARG A 5 12.48 -2.21 -11.93
N VAL A 6 12.63 -2.47 -10.63
CA VAL A 6 12.64 -3.80 -10.05
C VAL A 6 11.31 -3.96 -9.30
N PRO A 7 10.36 -4.75 -9.84
CA PRO A 7 9.08 -5.05 -9.19
C PRO A 7 9.24 -5.53 -7.74
N ASN A 8 10.35 -6.21 -7.46
CA ASN A 8 10.67 -6.71 -6.13
C ASN A 8 10.77 -5.65 -5.04
N ILE A 9 11.14 -4.42 -5.40
CA ILE A 9 11.19 -3.32 -4.44
C ILE A 9 9.77 -2.82 -4.18
N LYS A 10 8.98 -2.64 -5.25
CA LYS A 10 7.64 -2.07 -5.18
C LYS A 10 6.65 -2.94 -4.40
N PHE A 11 6.65 -4.26 -4.61
CA PHE A 11 5.77 -5.13 -3.81
C PHE A 11 6.20 -5.16 -2.34
N ASN A 12 7.50 -5.04 -2.05
CA ASN A 12 7.98 -4.96 -0.67
C ASN A 12 7.55 -3.64 -0.01
N VAL A 13 7.53 -2.53 -0.76
CA VAL A 13 6.93 -1.28 -0.29
C VAL A 13 5.46 -1.49 0.08
N ALA A 14 4.67 -2.13 -0.78
CA ALA A 14 3.26 -2.44 -0.46
C ALA A 14 3.10 -3.27 0.82
N LYS A 15 3.95 -4.30 1.01
CA LYS A 15 3.96 -5.13 2.23
C LYS A 15 4.34 -4.37 3.49
N VAL A 16 5.36 -3.51 3.41
CA VAL A 16 5.78 -2.67 4.55
C VAL A 16 4.71 -1.64 4.88
N LEU A 17 4.12 -1.00 3.87
CA LEU A 17 3.00 -0.08 4.08
C LEU A 17 1.83 -0.78 4.78
N GLN A 18 1.50 -2.01 4.36
CA GLN A 18 0.46 -2.81 5.02
C GLN A 18 0.74 -3.06 6.50
N SER A 19 1.99 -3.39 6.88
CA SER A 19 2.34 -3.65 8.28
C SER A 19 2.38 -2.39 9.14
N LEU A 20 2.53 -1.20 8.54
CA LEU A 20 2.49 0.09 9.23
C LEU A 20 1.06 0.59 9.51
N ILE A 21 0.05 0.14 8.76
CA ILE A 21 -1.35 0.56 8.92
C ILE A 21 -1.83 0.51 10.39
N PRO A 22 -1.64 -0.58 11.17
CA PRO A 22 -2.11 -0.63 12.55
C PRO A 22 -1.22 0.12 13.55
N ILE A 23 -0.07 0.67 13.11
CA ILE A 23 0.94 1.30 13.96
C ILE A 23 0.84 2.82 13.92
N VAL A 24 0.50 3.38 12.75
CA VAL A 24 0.44 4.83 12.54
C VAL A 24 -0.96 5.38 12.77
N GLU A 25 -1.08 6.69 12.95
CA GLU A 25 -2.37 7.36 13.07
C GLU A 25 -3.19 7.24 11.78
N GLU A 26 -4.51 7.21 11.91
CA GLU A 26 -5.44 7.15 10.78
C GLU A 26 -5.19 8.28 9.76
N SER A 27 -4.85 9.47 10.23
CA SER A 27 -4.50 10.62 9.39
C SER A 27 -3.32 10.33 8.45
N VAL A 28 -2.32 9.57 8.91
CA VAL A 28 -1.15 9.16 8.11
C VAL A 28 -1.56 8.06 7.13
N VAL A 29 -2.42 7.13 7.55
CA VAL A 29 -2.96 6.10 6.66
C VAL A 29 -3.71 6.74 5.48
N GLU A 30 -4.60 7.69 5.75
CA GLU A 30 -5.42 8.32 4.72
C GLU A 30 -4.65 9.25 3.80
N ASN A 31 -3.77 10.10 4.35
CA ASN A 31 -3.12 11.15 3.57
C ASN A 31 -1.82 10.71 2.90
N THR A 32 -1.20 9.62 3.37
CA THR A 32 0.11 9.17 2.85
C THR A 32 0.06 7.73 2.35
N ILE A 33 -0.35 6.77 3.18
CA ILE A 33 -0.27 5.34 2.83
C ILE A 33 -1.26 4.99 1.71
N ARG A 34 -2.52 5.43 1.82
CA ARG A 34 -3.57 5.10 0.85
C ARG A 34 -3.27 5.64 -0.55
N PRO A 35 -2.86 6.91 -0.76
CA PRO A 35 -2.45 7.38 -2.08
C PRO A 35 -1.30 6.58 -2.69
N CYS A 36 -0.28 6.24 -1.90
CA CYS A 36 0.84 5.41 -2.37
C CYS A 36 0.39 4.01 -2.79
N LEU A 37 -0.50 3.37 -2.02
CA LEU A 37 -1.03 2.06 -2.37
C LEU A 37 -1.94 2.09 -3.60
N VAL A 38 -2.70 3.18 -3.81
CA VAL A 38 -3.49 3.37 -5.04
C VAL A 38 -2.56 3.47 -6.26
N GLU A 39 -1.49 4.25 -6.19
CA GLU A 39 -0.50 4.34 -7.28
C GLU A 39 0.13 2.97 -7.58
N LEU A 40 0.49 2.20 -6.54
CA LEU A 40 1.04 0.85 -6.70
C LEU A 40 0.00 -0.15 -7.24
N SER A 41 -1.29 0.08 -7.01
CA SER A 41 -2.35 -0.79 -7.54
C SER A 41 -2.54 -0.66 -9.07
N GLU A 42 -2.00 0.40 -9.67
CA GLU A 42 -1.99 0.63 -11.12
C GLU A 42 -0.67 0.17 -11.79
N ASP A 43 0.27 -0.40 -11.04
CA ASP A 43 1.56 -0.84 -11.56
C ASP A 43 1.41 -1.93 -12.64
N PRO A 44 2.23 -1.95 -13.71
CA PRO A 44 2.17 -3.00 -14.73
C PRO A 44 2.50 -4.41 -14.20
N ASP A 45 3.23 -4.52 -13.09
CA ASP A 45 3.56 -5.81 -12.48
C ASP A 45 2.40 -6.38 -11.66
N VAL A 46 2.07 -7.66 -11.90
CA VAL A 46 0.93 -8.34 -11.28
C VAL A 46 1.10 -8.46 -9.77
N ASP A 47 2.30 -8.77 -9.30
CA ASP A 47 2.55 -8.96 -7.86
C ASP A 47 2.43 -7.63 -7.14
N VAL A 48 2.97 -6.55 -7.72
CA VAL A 48 2.85 -5.20 -7.15
C VAL A 48 1.38 -4.81 -6.99
N ARG A 49 0.55 -5.00 -8.03
CA ARG A 49 -0.89 -4.71 -7.94
C ARG A 49 -1.60 -5.56 -6.90
N PHE A 50 -1.28 -6.85 -6.83
CA PHE A 50 -1.88 -7.78 -5.90
C PHE A 50 -1.61 -7.36 -4.45
N PHE A 51 -0.34 -7.13 -4.10
CA PHE A 51 0.04 -6.73 -2.73
C PHE A 51 -0.46 -5.34 -2.37
N ALA A 52 -0.48 -4.40 -3.31
CA ALA A 52 -1.05 -3.06 -3.09
C ALA A 52 -2.56 -3.12 -2.81
N SER A 53 -3.29 -3.91 -3.60
CA SER A 53 -4.74 -4.09 -3.43
C SER A 53 -5.08 -4.78 -2.10
N GLN A 54 -4.28 -5.77 -1.70
CA GLN A 54 -4.43 -6.43 -0.40
C GLN A 54 -4.18 -5.45 0.76
N ALA A 55 -3.17 -4.60 0.66
CA ALA A 55 -2.87 -3.58 1.66
C ALA A 55 -3.98 -2.52 1.76
N LEU A 56 -4.57 -2.11 0.63
CA LEU A 56 -5.73 -1.20 0.60
C LEU A 56 -6.93 -1.81 1.35
N GLN A 57 -7.24 -3.07 1.09
CA GLN A 57 -8.31 -3.77 1.81
C GLN A 57 -8.04 -3.85 3.32
N SER A 58 -6.79 -4.08 3.72
CA SER A 58 -6.41 -4.03 5.13
C SER A 58 -6.63 -2.64 5.73
N SER A 59 -6.31 -1.57 4.99
CA SER A 59 -6.54 -0.19 5.46
C SER A 59 -8.01 0.13 5.67
N ASP A 60 -8.89 -0.42 4.83
CA ASP A 60 -10.34 -0.21 4.95
C ASP A 60 -10.95 -1.06 6.09
N GLN A 61 -10.38 -2.24 6.38
CA GLN A 61 -10.84 -3.07 7.52
C GLN A 61 -10.55 -2.43 8.87
N VAL A 62 -9.39 -1.77 9.05
CA VAL A 62 -9.05 -1.08 10.32
C VAL A 62 -10.06 0.03 10.64
N LYS A 63 -10.57 0.71 9.61
CA LYS A 63 -11.61 1.75 9.76
C LYS A 63 -12.96 1.19 10.21
N MET A 64 -13.30 -0.06 9.90
CA MET A 64 -14.56 -0.67 10.33
C MET A 64 -14.50 -1.28 11.72
N SER A 65 -13.30 -1.49 12.27
CA SER A 65 -13.09 -2.06 13.61
C SER A 65 -12.86 -1.02 14.71
N SER A 66 -12.90 0.28 14.37
CA SER A 66 -12.66 1.40 15.29
C SER A 66 -13.96 2.13 15.66
#